data_AF-A0A0J1GEN0-F1
#
_entry.id   AF-A0A0J1GEN0-F1
#
_cell.length_a   1.000
_cell.length_b   1.000
_cell.length_c   1.000
_cell.angle_alpha   90.00
_cell.angle_beta   90.00
_cell.angle_gamma   90.00
#
_symmetry.space_group_name_H-M   'P 1'
#
loop_
_entity.id
_entity.type
_entity.pdbx_description
1 polymer ?
#
loop_
_entity_poly.entity_id
_entity_poly.type
_entity_poly.pdbx_seq_one_letter_code
_entity_poly.pdbx_strand_id
1 'polypeptide(L)'
;MKVELLLNILDTDQEDIDIILVGEKQEDKIIWNKTDDYPVGPEYSLEIITDSEVKNIMGIKKGKNIIENVQEIKQQFIECLFALDITRQEDEIDGFEHIHNSDEIINELDNDPYDPKLIRVDPKNFPIEQIVGMIKDGDMDISPDFQRELVWNDITRKSRLIESLLLRIPLPMFYVSQDKEGIFSVVDGIQRLNVINSFINNEFRLKNLEYLKDCEGKWYMAEGKPPSDSLQPIYIRRIKQTQLYFNVIDPQTPEKVKFDIFKRINTGGKSLNAQEIRNCLASKKTREYIKRMAQSEEFLRATKGSISSTRMADKEIVLRFIAFYLLDNGLLNRKEYRGGMDAFLDDTLDYLNSVKNVQILNDIETNFTNAMYNAYLLFGERAFRKTNFINKSLFLAMSRTLYKYDSNKISEQHIEQKIENALKEEIDNNTKFSNALSMATNDARNVDITFSTIKKLLERYLL
;
A
#
# COMPACT_ATOMS: atom_id res chain seq x y z
N MET A 1 -24.68 -4.75 2.48
CA MET A 1 -23.44 -4.49 1.70
C MET A 1 -23.65 -3.24 0.88
N LYS A 2 -22.60 -2.57 0.41
CA LYS A 2 -22.73 -1.41 -0.48
C LYS A 2 -21.80 -1.59 -1.67
N VAL A 3 -22.28 -1.23 -2.86
CA VAL A 3 -21.52 -1.23 -4.12
C VAL A 3 -21.88 0.07 -4.82
N GLU A 4 -20.90 0.91 -5.12
CA GLU A 4 -21.11 2.08 -5.94
C GLU A 4 -21.04 1.67 -7.44
N LEU A 5 -21.59 2.44 -8.36
CA LEU A 5 -21.54 2.16 -9.79
C LEU A 5 -21.53 3.49 -10.52
N LEU A 6 -20.50 3.75 -11.31
CA LEU A 6 -20.47 4.93 -12.17
C LEU A 6 -21.33 4.68 -13.41
N LEU A 7 -22.43 5.42 -13.54
CA LEU A 7 -23.43 5.24 -14.60
C LEU A 7 -23.82 6.57 -15.24
N ASN A 8 -24.04 6.55 -16.54
CA ASN A 8 -24.49 7.67 -17.34
C ASN A 8 -26.01 7.81 -17.28
N ILE A 9 -26.49 9.05 -17.15
CA ILE A 9 -27.93 9.35 -17.13
C ILE A 9 -28.40 10.19 -18.33
N LEU A 10 -29.66 9.99 -18.71
CA LEU A 10 -30.38 10.81 -19.68
C LEU A 10 -31.07 11.99 -18.97
N ASP A 11 -30.33 13.08 -18.76
CA ASP A 11 -30.87 14.42 -18.49
C ASP A 11 -30.23 15.44 -19.46
N THR A 12 -30.54 16.74 -19.35
CA THR A 12 -30.05 17.80 -20.25
C THR A 12 -28.53 17.85 -20.41
N ASP A 13 -27.77 17.35 -19.43
CA ASP A 13 -26.32 17.55 -19.35
C ASP A 13 -25.48 16.27 -19.56
N GLN A 14 -26.08 15.08 -19.74
CA GLN A 14 -25.39 13.79 -19.95
C GLN A 14 -24.15 13.59 -19.06
N GLU A 15 -24.32 13.69 -17.74
CA GLU A 15 -23.23 13.54 -16.78
C GLU A 15 -23.10 12.08 -16.29
N ASP A 16 -21.86 11.67 -16.03
CA ASP A 16 -21.54 10.46 -15.26
C ASP A 16 -21.92 10.67 -13.80
N ILE A 17 -22.70 9.75 -13.22
CA ILE A 17 -23.15 9.82 -11.83
C ILE A 17 -22.81 8.52 -11.10
N ASP A 18 -22.26 8.65 -9.91
CA ASP A 18 -22.10 7.55 -8.97
C ASP A 18 -23.45 7.12 -8.37
N ILE A 19 -23.87 5.91 -8.69
CA ILE A 19 -25.05 5.25 -8.15
C ILE A 19 -24.61 4.28 -7.06
N ILE A 20 -24.90 4.64 -5.80
CA ILE A 20 -24.65 3.75 -4.66
C ILE A 20 -25.79 2.75 -4.53
N LEU A 21 -25.47 1.46 -4.64
CA LEU A 21 -26.36 0.35 -4.36
C LEU A 21 -26.17 -0.16 -2.93
N VAL A 22 -27.27 -0.38 -2.20
CA VAL A 22 -27.28 -1.05 -0.90
C VAL A 22 -27.90 -2.44 -1.04
N GLY A 23 -27.11 -3.46 -0.74
CA GLY A 23 -27.53 -4.86 -0.72
C GLY A 23 -28.21 -5.23 0.59
N GLU A 24 -29.49 -5.60 0.51
CA GLU A 24 -30.32 -6.16 1.57
C GLU A 24 -30.51 -7.66 1.38
N LYS A 25 -30.21 -8.44 2.41
CA LYS A 25 -30.33 -9.91 2.36
C LYS A 25 -31.80 -10.32 2.55
N GLN A 26 -32.32 -11.13 1.65
CA GLN A 26 -33.65 -11.74 1.72
C GLN A 26 -33.53 -13.24 1.48
N GLU A 27 -33.60 -14.04 2.55
CA GLU A 27 -33.50 -15.51 2.52
C GLU A 27 -32.30 -16.01 1.69
N ASP A 28 -32.55 -16.41 0.45
CA ASP A 28 -31.58 -17.02 -0.48
C ASP A 28 -30.98 -16.04 -1.51
N LYS A 29 -31.32 -14.75 -1.44
CA LYS A 29 -30.88 -13.71 -2.38
C LYS A 29 -30.47 -12.42 -1.67
N ILE A 30 -29.73 -11.58 -2.36
CA ILE A 30 -29.45 -10.20 -1.94
C ILE A 30 -30.03 -9.27 -3.01
N ILE A 31 -30.82 -8.29 -2.59
CA ILE A 31 -31.39 -7.26 -3.45
C ILE A 31 -30.62 -5.97 -3.22
N TRP A 32 -30.00 -5.48 -4.27
CA TRP A 32 -29.17 -4.29 -4.31
C TRP A 32 -29.97 -3.16 -4.91
N ASN A 33 -30.35 -2.17 -4.10
CA ASN A 33 -31.15 -1.03 -4.56
C ASN A 33 -30.32 0.24 -4.53
N LYS A 34 -30.51 1.09 -5.55
CA LYS A 34 -29.98 2.45 -5.55
C LYS A 34 -30.47 3.20 -4.30
N THR A 35 -29.58 3.93 -3.64
CA THR A 35 -29.95 4.83 -2.53
C THR A 35 -30.85 5.97 -3.04
N ASP A 36 -31.71 6.49 -2.16
CA ASP A 36 -32.58 7.63 -2.45
C ASP A 36 -31.83 8.97 -2.65
N ASP A 37 -30.51 8.92 -2.75
CA ASP A 37 -29.67 10.07 -3.10
C ASP A 37 -29.93 10.50 -4.55
N TYR A 38 -29.52 11.72 -4.90
CA TYR A 38 -29.64 12.25 -6.27
C TYR A 38 -29.02 11.28 -7.30
N PRO A 39 -29.61 11.10 -8.50
CA PRO A 39 -30.90 11.62 -8.97
C PRO A 39 -32.09 10.85 -8.38
N VAL A 40 -33.15 11.59 -8.05
CA VAL A 40 -34.36 11.08 -7.39
C VAL A 40 -35.43 10.80 -8.45
N GLY A 41 -36.04 9.61 -8.43
CA GLY A 41 -37.18 9.27 -9.27
C GLY A 41 -37.13 7.83 -9.80
N PRO A 42 -38.29 7.22 -10.11
CA PRO A 42 -38.36 5.84 -10.59
C PRO A 42 -37.67 5.65 -11.95
N GLU A 43 -37.55 6.70 -12.76
CA GLU A 43 -36.80 6.69 -14.01
C GLU A 43 -35.29 6.50 -13.85
N TYR A 44 -34.75 6.71 -12.64
CA TYR A 44 -33.35 6.48 -12.26
C TYR A 44 -33.16 5.26 -11.35
N SER A 45 -34.20 4.45 -11.12
CA SER A 45 -34.11 3.30 -10.21
C SER A 45 -33.14 2.24 -10.75
N LEU A 46 -32.30 1.67 -9.90
CA LEU A 46 -31.50 0.50 -10.23
C LEU A 46 -31.68 -0.57 -9.15
N GLU A 47 -32.06 -1.77 -9.56
CA GLU A 47 -32.18 -2.96 -8.72
C GLU A 47 -31.34 -4.08 -9.33
N ILE A 48 -30.42 -4.64 -8.57
CA ILE A 48 -29.66 -5.85 -8.95
C ILE A 48 -29.98 -6.95 -7.93
N ILE A 49 -30.28 -8.15 -8.40
CA ILE A 49 -30.59 -9.30 -7.56
C ILE A 49 -29.47 -10.32 -7.73
N THR A 50 -28.84 -10.72 -6.64
CA THR A 50 -27.83 -11.78 -6.62
C THR A 50 -28.28 -12.96 -5.77
N ASP A 51 -27.63 -14.10 -5.93
CA ASP A 51 -27.69 -15.16 -4.92
C ASP A 51 -27.11 -14.70 -3.57
N SER A 52 -27.36 -15.46 -2.51
CA SER A 52 -26.95 -15.14 -1.14
C SER A 52 -25.43 -15.09 -0.93
N GLU A 53 -24.66 -15.69 -1.84
CA GLU A 53 -23.20 -15.66 -1.86
C GLU A 53 -22.63 -14.60 -2.81
N VAL A 54 -23.47 -13.84 -3.51
CA VAL A 54 -23.07 -12.77 -4.44
C VAL A 54 -22.19 -13.30 -5.59
N LYS A 55 -22.34 -14.59 -5.93
CA LYS A 55 -21.63 -15.26 -7.03
C LYS A 55 -22.36 -15.14 -8.35
N ASN A 56 -23.69 -15.09 -8.32
CA ASN A 56 -24.52 -15.08 -9.52
C ASN A 56 -25.53 -13.93 -9.48
N ILE A 57 -25.52 -13.12 -10.54
CA ILE A 57 -26.57 -12.11 -10.76
C ILE A 57 -27.78 -12.81 -11.37
N MET A 58 -28.87 -12.82 -10.61
CA MET A 58 -30.15 -13.46 -10.95
C MET A 58 -31.05 -12.53 -11.77
N GLY A 59 -30.91 -11.21 -11.63
CA GLY A 59 -31.70 -10.24 -12.38
C GLY A 59 -31.22 -8.80 -12.18
N ILE A 60 -31.48 -7.94 -13.16
CA ILE A 60 -31.21 -6.50 -13.11
C ILE A 60 -32.46 -5.78 -13.63
N LYS A 61 -32.96 -4.79 -12.90
CA LYS A 61 -33.98 -3.85 -13.36
C LYS A 61 -33.41 -2.45 -13.32
N LYS A 62 -33.53 -1.72 -14.42
CA LYS A 62 -33.06 -0.34 -14.54
C LYS A 62 -34.19 0.59 -14.97
N GLY A 63 -34.14 1.82 -14.48
CA GLY A 63 -34.97 2.91 -14.91
C GLY A 63 -34.63 3.36 -16.32
N LYS A 64 -35.58 4.01 -16.98
CA LYS A 64 -35.47 4.44 -18.39
C LYS A 64 -34.39 5.49 -18.65
N ASN A 65 -33.96 6.21 -17.62
CA ASN A 65 -32.96 7.28 -17.74
C ASN A 65 -31.53 6.80 -17.46
N ILE A 66 -31.30 5.55 -17.08
CA ILE A 66 -29.93 4.97 -17.02
C ILE A 66 -29.55 4.55 -18.45
N ILE A 67 -28.44 5.05 -18.97
CA ILE A 67 -28.02 4.79 -20.37
C ILE A 67 -27.49 3.38 -20.53
N GLU A 68 -26.62 2.94 -19.62
CA GLU A 68 -25.93 1.65 -19.68
C GLU A 68 -26.93 0.51 -19.87
N ASN A 69 -26.58 -0.41 -20.75
CA ASN A 69 -27.38 -1.59 -20.98
C ASN A 69 -27.18 -2.60 -19.83
N VAL A 70 -28.05 -3.60 -19.77
CA VAL A 70 -28.03 -4.59 -18.68
C VAL A 70 -26.71 -5.37 -18.62
N GLN A 71 -26.02 -5.60 -19.74
CA GLN A 71 -24.72 -6.26 -19.73
C GLN A 71 -23.60 -5.36 -19.21
N GLU A 72 -23.59 -4.08 -19.57
CA GLU A 72 -22.64 -3.09 -19.05
C GLU A 72 -22.76 -2.96 -17.53
N ILE A 73 -23.98 -2.77 -17.02
CA ILE A 73 -24.26 -2.72 -15.57
C ILE A 73 -23.82 -4.02 -14.90
N LYS A 74 -24.11 -5.17 -15.52
CA LYS A 74 -23.70 -6.48 -14.99
C LYS A 74 -22.19 -6.58 -14.87
N GLN A 75 -21.46 -6.14 -15.88
CA GLN A 75 -20.00 -6.20 -15.92
C GLN A 75 -19.40 -5.29 -14.84
N GLN A 76 -19.81 -4.02 -14.79
CA GLN A 76 -19.35 -3.06 -13.79
C GLN A 76 -19.63 -3.56 -12.36
N PHE A 77 -20.82 -4.11 -12.12
CA PHE A 77 -21.18 -4.63 -10.80
C PHE A 77 -20.34 -5.85 -10.39
N ILE A 78 -20.03 -6.77 -11.32
CA ILE A 78 -19.11 -7.89 -11.06
C ILE A 78 -17.71 -7.37 -10.77
N GLU A 79 -17.22 -6.40 -11.53
CA GLU A 79 -15.90 -5.79 -11.32
C GLU A 79 -15.80 -5.15 -9.93
N CYS A 80 -16.83 -4.43 -9.50
CA CYS A 80 -16.89 -3.82 -8.17
C CYS A 80 -16.89 -4.88 -7.06
N LEU A 81 -17.67 -5.95 -7.20
CA LEU A 81 -17.69 -7.05 -6.24
C LEU A 81 -16.35 -7.78 -6.15
N PHE A 82 -15.72 -8.02 -7.30
CA PHE A 82 -14.42 -8.66 -7.36
C PHE A 82 -13.33 -7.78 -6.71
N ALA A 83 -13.37 -6.47 -6.95
CA ALA A 83 -12.48 -5.52 -6.29
C ALA A 83 -12.65 -5.55 -4.77
N LEU A 84 -13.90 -5.50 -4.27
CA LEU A 84 -14.19 -5.58 -2.83
C LEU A 84 -13.70 -6.89 -2.20
N ASP A 85 -13.86 -8.02 -2.89
CA ASP A 85 -13.38 -9.32 -2.40
C ASP A 85 -11.84 -9.42 -2.37
N ILE A 86 -11.15 -8.80 -3.33
CA ILE A 86 -9.68 -8.70 -3.31
C ILE A 86 -9.22 -7.86 -2.13
N THR A 87 -9.77 -6.66 -1.97
CA THR A 87 -9.43 -5.77 -0.84
C THR A 87 -9.66 -6.47 0.49
N ARG A 88 -10.74 -7.24 0.61
CA ARG A 88 -11.01 -8.05 1.80
C ARG A 88 -9.94 -9.08 2.10
N GLN A 89 -9.53 -9.84 1.10
CA GLN A 89 -8.48 -10.84 1.28
C GLN A 89 -7.14 -10.19 1.61
N GLU A 90 -6.83 -9.03 1.01
CA GLU A 90 -5.62 -8.28 1.33
C GLU A 90 -5.61 -7.76 2.77
N ASP A 91 -6.69 -7.14 3.25
CA ASP A 91 -6.79 -6.65 4.64
C ASP A 91 -6.64 -7.79 5.66
N GLU A 92 -7.27 -8.95 5.42
CA GLU A 92 -7.14 -10.12 6.31
C GLU A 92 -5.70 -10.68 6.32
N ILE A 93 -5.05 -10.76 5.15
CA ILE A 93 -3.64 -11.16 5.02
C ILE A 93 -2.74 -10.15 5.75
N ASP A 94 -3.09 -8.86 5.68
CA ASP A 94 -2.35 -7.77 6.30
C ASP A 94 -2.60 -7.64 7.81
N GLY A 95 -3.50 -8.45 8.37
CA GLY A 95 -3.77 -8.53 9.81
C GLY A 95 -4.80 -7.52 10.32
N PHE A 96 -5.59 -6.95 9.40
CA PHE A 96 -6.61 -5.96 9.69
C PHE A 96 -8.02 -6.55 9.68
N GLU A 97 -8.90 -5.90 10.43
CA GLU A 97 -10.33 -6.16 10.35
C GLU A 97 -10.84 -5.68 8.99
N HIS A 98 -11.57 -6.54 8.29
CA HIS A 98 -12.23 -6.17 7.05
C HIS A 98 -13.18 -4.99 7.27
N ILE A 99 -12.94 -3.92 6.53
CA ILE A 99 -13.77 -2.73 6.54
C ILE A 99 -14.71 -2.79 5.33
N HIS A 100 -16.00 -2.52 5.56
CA HIS A 100 -16.96 -2.35 4.47
C HIS A 100 -16.69 -1.00 3.80
N ASN A 101 -15.75 -0.98 2.87
CA ASN A 101 -15.57 0.15 1.98
C ASN A 101 -16.72 0.15 0.97
N SER A 102 -17.66 1.09 1.12
CA SER A 102 -18.48 1.53 -0.01
C SER A 102 -17.71 2.45 -0.96
N ASP A 103 -16.54 2.93 -0.52
CA ASP A 103 -15.88 4.13 -1.06
C ASP A 103 -14.52 3.80 -1.71
N GLU A 104 -14.25 2.52 -1.97
CA GLU A 104 -13.15 2.09 -2.85
C GLU A 104 -13.72 1.48 -4.13
N ILE A 105 -14.69 2.17 -4.72
CA ILE A 105 -14.53 2.37 -6.15
C ILE A 105 -13.40 3.36 -6.28
N ILE A 106 -12.55 3.07 -7.26
CA ILE A 106 -11.58 4.00 -7.81
C ILE A 106 -12.32 5.32 -7.99
N ASN A 107 -12.25 6.21 -6.99
CA ASN A 107 -12.39 7.63 -7.25
C ASN A 107 -11.30 7.84 -8.27
N GLU A 108 -11.72 7.95 -9.53
CA GLU A 108 -10.94 8.60 -10.54
C GLU A 108 -10.37 9.81 -9.84
N LEU A 109 -9.05 9.77 -9.70
CA LEU A 109 -8.23 10.84 -9.17
C LEU A 109 -8.91 12.14 -9.53
N ASP A 110 -9.14 12.97 -8.51
CA ASP A 110 -9.44 14.40 -8.67
C ASP A 110 -8.62 14.89 -9.87
N ASN A 111 -9.30 14.95 -11.02
CA ASN A 111 -8.68 14.90 -12.33
C ASN A 111 -8.31 16.34 -12.64
N ASP A 112 -7.35 16.86 -11.90
CA ASP A 112 -6.51 17.90 -12.47
C ASP A 112 -5.40 17.15 -13.22
N PRO A 113 -5.55 16.92 -14.54
CA PRO A 113 -4.53 16.22 -15.31
C PRO A 113 -3.23 17.00 -15.12
N TYR A 114 -2.26 16.39 -14.44
CA TYR A 114 -0.92 16.97 -14.32
C TYR A 114 -0.46 17.41 -15.69
N ASP A 115 0.12 18.61 -15.79
CA ASP A 115 0.59 19.14 -17.06
C ASP A 115 1.48 18.08 -17.73
N PRO A 116 1.05 17.48 -18.86
CA PRO A 116 1.78 16.39 -19.50
C PRO A 116 3.21 16.81 -19.89
N LYS A 117 3.48 18.11 -20.00
CA LYS A 117 4.80 18.68 -20.27
C LYS A 117 5.79 18.46 -19.11
N LEU A 118 5.32 18.14 -17.92
CA LEU A 118 6.13 17.84 -16.74
C LEU A 118 6.55 16.37 -16.68
N ILE A 119 5.93 15.49 -17.48
CA ILE A 119 6.33 14.08 -17.58
C ILE A 119 7.65 14.00 -18.35
N ARG A 120 8.71 13.57 -17.67
CA ARG A 120 10.03 13.40 -18.27
C ARG A 120 10.54 12.01 -17.99
N VAL A 121 10.53 11.17 -19.03
CA VAL A 121 11.05 9.81 -19.00
C VAL A 121 12.06 9.66 -20.12
N ASP A 122 13.33 9.54 -19.75
CA ASP A 122 14.43 9.48 -20.70
C ASP A 122 14.97 8.06 -20.83
N PRO A 123 15.14 7.54 -22.06
CA PRO A 123 15.80 6.27 -22.26
C PRO A 123 17.30 6.40 -21.97
N LYS A 124 17.83 5.49 -21.15
CA LYS A 124 19.27 5.32 -20.90
C LYS A 124 19.66 3.86 -21.05
N ASN A 125 20.93 3.61 -21.37
CA ASN A 125 21.48 2.26 -21.40
C ASN A 125 22.77 2.20 -20.60
N PHE A 126 22.92 1.12 -19.83
CA PHE A 126 24.10 0.90 -19.00
C PHE A 126 24.62 -0.53 -19.20
N PRO A 127 25.96 -0.73 -19.29
CA PRO A 127 26.52 -2.07 -19.18
C PRO A 127 26.26 -2.65 -17.79
N ILE A 128 26.07 -3.96 -17.70
CA ILE A 128 25.91 -4.67 -16.41
C ILE A 128 27.05 -4.33 -15.44
N GLU A 129 28.28 -4.20 -15.92
CA GLU A 129 29.42 -3.83 -15.07
C GLU A 129 29.23 -2.47 -14.36
N GLN A 130 28.66 -1.47 -15.04
CA GLN A 130 28.36 -0.19 -14.42
C GLN A 130 27.19 -0.30 -13.45
N ILE A 131 26.16 -1.07 -13.78
CA ILE A 131 25.00 -1.31 -12.89
C ILE A 131 25.46 -1.93 -11.57
N VAL A 132 26.30 -2.96 -11.62
CA VAL A 132 26.84 -3.61 -10.41
C VAL A 132 27.71 -2.64 -9.61
N GLY A 133 28.48 -1.77 -10.27
CA GLY A 133 29.21 -0.68 -9.62
C GLY A 133 28.28 0.27 -8.86
N MET A 134 27.25 0.80 -9.54
CA MET A 134 26.27 1.70 -8.92
C MET A 134 25.53 1.05 -7.76
N ILE A 135 25.17 -0.24 -7.86
CA ILE A 135 24.57 -0.98 -6.74
C ILE A 135 25.51 -1.05 -5.54
N LYS A 136 26.79 -1.38 -5.79
CA LYS A 136 27.81 -1.52 -4.75
C LYS A 136 28.11 -0.18 -4.06
N ASP A 137 28.16 0.90 -4.84
CA ASP A 137 28.48 2.24 -4.35
C ASP A 137 27.25 2.93 -3.71
N GLY A 138 26.05 2.37 -3.91
CA GLY A 138 24.79 2.89 -3.36
C GLY A 138 24.09 3.91 -4.26
N ASP A 139 24.59 4.12 -5.49
CA ASP A 139 24.03 5.00 -6.52
C ASP A 139 22.83 4.35 -7.26
N MET A 140 22.62 3.04 -7.10
CA MET A 140 21.43 2.34 -7.55
C MET A 140 20.87 1.47 -6.43
N ASP A 141 19.68 1.84 -5.98
CA ASP A 141 18.96 1.13 -4.95
C ASP A 141 18.12 -0.01 -5.54
N ILE A 142 18.59 -1.22 -5.27
CA ILE A 142 17.88 -2.48 -5.53
C ILE A 142 17.37 -3.14 -4.24
N SER A 143 17.34 -2.39 -3.11
CA SER A 143 17.03 -2.92 -1.80
C SER A 143 15.62 -3.53 -1.77
N PRO A 144 15.50 -4.81 -1.38
CA PRO A 144 14.25 -5.56 -1.50
C PRO A 144 13.31 -5.36 -0.29
N ASP A 145 13.25 -4.16 0.32
CA ASP A 145 12.56 -4.00 1.61
C ASP A 145 11.05 -4.36 1.57
N PHE A 146 10.40 -4.35 0.40
CA PHE A 146 9.01 -4.79 0.17
C PHE A 146 8.89 -6.11 -0.59
N GLN A 147 9.81 -6.43 -1.51
CA GLN A 147 9.67 -7.62 -2.36
C GLN A 147 10.32 -8.88 -1.78
N ARG A 148 10.49 -8.99 -0.45
CA ARG A 148 11.11 -10.18 0.17
C ARG A 148 10.33 -11.47 -0.11
N GLU A 149 9.02 -11.39 -0.27
CA GLU A 149 8.19 -12.55 -0.63
C GLU A 149 8.12 -12.83 -2.15
N LEU A 150 8.64 -11.93 -2.98
CA LEU A 150 8.68 -12.08 -4.44
C LEU A 150 10.10 -12.33 -4.98
N VAL A 151 11.09 -12.47 -4.09
CA VAL A 151 12.42 -12.97 -4.47
C VAL A 151 12.21 -14.27 -5.23
N TRP A 152 12.75 -14.36 -6.44
CA TRP A 152 12.68 -15.61 -7.20
C TRP A 152 13.41 -16.70 -6.42
N ASN A 153 12.71 -17.46 -5.56
CA ASN A 153 13.34 -18.52 -4.78
C ASN A 153 13.66 -19.76 -5.66
N ASP A 154 13.06 -19.83 -6.85
CA ASP A 154 13.34 -20.85 -7.84
C ASP A 154 14.68 -20.61 -8.55
N ILE A 155 15.65 -21.46 -8.25
CA ILE A 155 16.97 -21.51 -8.89
C ILE A 155 16.90 -21.69 -10.42
N THR A 156 15.86 -22.36 -10.92
CA THR A 156 15.65 -22.58 -12.36
C THR A 156 15.36 -21.26 -13.05
N ARG A 157 14.41 -20.48 -12.53
CA ARG A 157 14.07 -19.15 -13.05
C ARG A 157 15.27 -18.21 -13.02
N LYS A 158 16.04 -18.19 -11.90
CA LYS A 158 17.29 -17.41 -11.81
C LYS A 158 18.29 -17.82 -12.90
N SER A 159 18.50 -19.12 -13.07
CA SER A 159 19.50 -19.65 -14.00
C SER A 159 19.13 -19.40 -15.46
N ARG A 160 17.84 -19.49 -15.83
CA ARG A 160 17.36 -19.16 -17.18
C ARG A 160 17.53 -17.69 -17.54
N LEU A 161 17.44 -16.79 -16.56
CA LEU A 161 17.75 -15.38 -16.79
C LEU A 161 19.23 -15.17 -17.11
N ILE A 162 20.12 -15.81 -16.33
CA ILE A 162 21.55 -15.77 -16.64
C ILE A 162 21.84 -16.44 -17.98
N GLU A 163 21.20 -17.57 -18.29
CA GLU A 163 21.30 -18.23 -19.58
C GLU A 163 20.95 -17.29 -20.74
N SER A 164 19.90 -16.50 -20.58
CA SER A 164 19.49 -15.48 -21.57
C SER A 164 20.62 -14.49 -21.83
N LEU A 165 21.31 -14.00 -20.78
CA LEU A 165 22.49 -13.14 -20.91
C LEU A 165 23.65 -13.85 -21.60
N LEU A 166 23.89 -15.12 -21.25
CA LEU A 166 24.91 -15.95 -21.89
C LEU A 166 24.61 -16.19 -23.37
N LEU A 167 23.35 -16.26 -23.76
CA LEU A 167 22.90 -16.42 -25.16
C LEU A 167 22.80 -15.10 -25.92
N ARG A 168 23.03 -13.94 -25.26
CA ARG A 168 22.81 -12.59 -25.83
C ARG A 168 21.36 -12.30 -26.21
N ILE A 169 20.41 -12.93 -25.51
CA ILE A 169 19.00 -12.60 -25.63
C ILE A 169 18.76 -11.31 -24.82
N PRO A 170 18.19 -10.27 -25.44
CA PRO A 170 17.92 -9.01 -24.75
C PRO A 170 16.90 -9.22 -23.62
N LEU A 171 17.16 -8.60 -22.46
CA LEU A 171 16.18 -8.58 -21.37
C LEU A 171 15.13 -7.50 -21.63
N PRO A 172 13.91 -7.64 -21.09
CA PRO A 172 12.91 -6.57 -21.13
C PRO A 172 13.45 -5.26 -20.53
N MET A 173 12.85 -4.14 -20.87
CA MET A 173 13.27 -2.84 -20.33
C MET A 173 13.10 -2.78 -18.81
N PHE A 174 13.88 -1.91 -18.19
CA PHE A 174 13.82 -1.59 -16.76
C PHE A 174 13.24 -0.20 -16.59
N TYR A 175 12.60 0.04 -15.45
CA TYR A 175 12.11 1.37 -15.07
C TYR A 175 12.76 1.78 -13.77
N VAL A 176 13.27 3.00 -13.73
CA VAL A 176 13.92 3.59 -12.55
C VAL A 176 13.45 5.02 -12.37
N SER A 177 13.33 5.49 -11.13
CA SER A 177 13.30 6.93 -10.84
C SER A 177 14.70 7.39 -10.42
N GLN A 178 15.05 8.62 -10.80
CA GLN A 178 16.26 9.26 -10.33
C GLN A 178 15.89 10.37 -9.33
N ASP A 179 16.57 10.45 -8.21
CA ASP A 179 16.41 11.54 -7.24
C ASP A 179 17.29 12.76 -7.58
N LYS A 180 17.20 13.81 -6.77
CA LYS A 180 17.92 15.09 -7.03
C LYS A 180 19.43 14.95 -6.81
N GLU A 181 19.82 13.96 -6.02
CA GLU A 181 21.18 13.57 -5.70
C GLU A 181 21.78 12.65 -6.79
N GLY A 182 20.96 12.17 -7.71
CA GLY A 182 21.34 11.36 -8.86
C GLY A 182 21.25 9.84 -8.62
N ILE A 183 20.78 9.41 -7.46
CA ILE A 183 20.60 8.01 -7.09
C ILE A 183 19.39 7.43 -7.82
N PHE A 184 19.54 6.22 -8.35
CA PHE A 184 18.47 5.50 -9.02
C PHE A 184 17.71 4.59 -8.04
N SER A 185 16.39 4.74 -7.97
CA SER A 185 15.49 3.77 -7.33
C SER A 185 14.87 2.89 -8.40
N VAL A 186 15.04 1.57 -8.29
CA VAL A 186 14.48 0.62 -9.27
C VAL A 186 13.00 0.38 -9.01
N VAL A 187 12.20 0.46 -10.07
CA VAL A 187 10.74 0.44 -10.04
C VAL A 187 10.23 -0.86 -10.64
N ASP A 188 10.73 -1.20 -11.83
CA ASP A 188 10.51 -2.49 -12.47
C ASP A 188 11.85 -3.17 -12.80
N GLY A 189 11.86 -4.49 -12.67
CA GLY A 189 13.03 -5.32 -12.95
C GLY A 189 13.98 -5.51 -11.77
N ILE A 190 13.58 -5.09 -10.56
CA ILE A 190 14.32 -5.31 -9.29
C ILE A 190 14.77 -6.78 -9.17
N GLN A 191 13.87 -7.74 -9.40
CA GLN A 191 14.18 -9.16 -9.32
C GLN A 191 15.25 -9.59 -10.33
N ARG A 192 15.19 -9.06 -11.55
CA ARG A 192 16.15 -9.37 -12.61
C ARG A 192 17.53 -8.81 -12.27
N LEU A 193 17.60 -7.58 -11.76
CA LEU A 193 18.85 -6.96 -11.30
C LEU A 193 19.44 -7.69 -10.08
N ASN A 194 18.61 -8.06 -9.11
CA ASN A 194 19.03 -8.85 -7.95
C ASN A 194 19.63 -10.20 -8.37
N VAL A 195 19.00 -10.93 -9.28
CA VAL A 195 19.54 -12.20 -9.78
C VAL A 195 20.90 -12.00 -10.47
N ILE A 196 21.04 -10.96 -11.30
CA ILE A 196 22.31 -10.63 -11.97
C ILE A 196 23.39 -10.30 -10.93
N ASN A 197 23.08 -9.42 -9.97
CA ASN A 197 24.00 -9.02 -8.92
C ASN A 197 24.44 -10.21 -8.05
N SER A 198 23.49 -11.01 -7.57
CA SER A 198 23.75 -12.22 -6.78
C SER A 198 24.60 -13.24 -7.53
N PHE A 199 24.37 -13.44 -8.83
CA PHE A 199 25.19 -14.37 -9.62
C PHE A 199 26.63 -13.89 -9.75
N ILE A 200 26.82 -12.60 -10.05
CA ILE A 200 28.14 -11.96 -10.17
C ILE A 200 28.92 -12.03 -8.86
N ASN A 201 28.21 -11.92 -7.72
CA ASN A 201 28.77 -12.08 -6.38
C ASN A 201 28.94 -13.55 -5.94
N ASN A 202 28.76 -14.52 -6.85
CA ASN A 202 28.89 -15.95 -6.58
C ASN A 202 27.96 -16.48 -5.47
N GLU A 203 26.74 -15.96 -5.36
CA GLU A 203 25.77 -16.42 -4.36
C GLU A 203 25.07 -17.72 -4.77
N PHE A 204 25.05 -18.05 -6.07
CA PHE A 204 24.49 -19.32 -6.56
C PHE A 204 25.21 -19.85 -7.81
N ARG A 205 24.99 -21.15 -8.10
CA ARG A 205 25.45 -21.83 -9.33
C ARG A 205 24.30 -22.02 -10.29
N LEU A 206 24.59 -21.98 -11.59
CA LEU A 206 23.59 -22.25 -12.62
C LEU A 206 23.02 -23.67 -12.50
N LYS A 207 21.69 -23.78 -12.58
CA LYS A 207 20.98 -25.06 -12.60
C LYS A 207 19.85 -25.06 -13.63
N ASN A 208 19.51 -26.23 -14.15
CA ASN A 208 18.38 -26.46 -15.04
C ASN A 208 18.41 -25.57 -16.30
N LEU A 209 19.60 -25.33 -16.85
CA LEU A 209 19.78 -24.60 -18.11
C LEU A 209 19.12 -25.35 -19.27
N GLU A 210 18.58 -24.65 -20.26
CA GLU A 210 17.88 -25.26 -21.39
C GLU A 210 18.83 -25.61 -22.54
N TYR A 211 19.73 -24.69 -22.89
CA TYR A 211 20.61 -24.76 -24.06
C TYR A 211 22.08 -24.94 -23.67
N LEU A 212 22.57 -24.19 -22.67
CA LEU A 212 23.99 -24.12 -22.32
C LEU A 212 24.37 -25.16 -21.27
N LYS A 213 24.18 -26.45 -21.57
CA LYS A 213 24.45 -27.56 -20.63
C LYS A 213 25.89 -27.58 -20.11
N ASP A 214 26.85 -27.09 -20.88
CA ASP A 214 28.27 -27.01 -20.48
C ASP A 214 28.52 -25.96 -19.38
N CYS A 215 27.58 -25.02 -19.22
CA CYS A 215 27.58 -23.99 -18.17
C CYS A 215 26.80 -24.42 -16.91
N GLU A 216 26.18 -25.60 -16.93
CA GLU A 216 25.46 -26.15 -15.78
C GLU A 216 26.42 -26.34 -14.59
N GLY A 217 25.98 -25.95 -13.39
CA GLY A 217 26.77 -26.05 -12.17
C GLY A 217 27.92 -25.04 -12.06
N LYS A 218 28.10 -24.13 -13.02
CA LYS A 218 29.15 -23.11 -12.97
C LYS A 218 28.76 -21.93 -12.08
N TRP A 219 29.76 -21.34 -11.43
CA TRP A 219 29.70 -20.02 -10.80
C TRP A 219 30.07 -18.93 -11.80
N TYR A 220 29.85 -17.67 -11.44
CA TYR A 220 30.44 -16.55 -12.17
C TYR A 220 31.98 -16.66 -12.13
N MET A 221 32.59 -16.48 -10.97
CA MET A 221 34.04 -16.62 -10.77
C MET A 221 34.30 -17.34 -9.44
N ALA A 222 34.56 -18.63 -9.49
CA ALA A 222 34.65 -19.49 -8.31
C ALA A 222 35.95 -19.22 -7.51
N GLU A 223 35.91 -18.27 -6.56
CA GLU A 223 37.02 -18.00 -5.66
C GLU A 223 37.29 -19.20 -4.74
N GLY A 224 38.57 -19.60 -4.63
CA GLY A 224 39.00 -20.74 -3.81
C GLY A 224 38.59 -22.12 -4.33
N LYS A 225 38.12 -22.23 -5.58
CA LYS A 225 37.68 -23.49 -6.22
C LYS A 225 38.45 -23.73 -7.53
N PRO A 226 38.39 -24.95 -8.11
CA PRO A 226 38.99 -25.22 -9.41
C PRO A 226 38.47 -24.24 -10.48
N PRO A 227 39.33 -23.71 -11.38
CA PRO A 227 38.89 -22.83 -12.46
C PRO A 227 37.80 -23.44 -13.34
N SER A 228 37.75 -24.78 -13.41
CA SER A 228 36.70 -25.52 -14.11
C SER A 228 35.30 -25.27 -13.56
N ASP A 229 35.15 -24.82 -12.32
CA ASP A 229 33.84 -24.52 -11.72
C ASP A 229 33.34 -23.12 -12.09
N SER A 230 34.14 -22.31 -12.78
CA SER A 230 33.76 -20.95 -13.23
C SER A 230 33.25 -20.95 -14.66
N LEU A 231 32.47 -19.94 -15.01
CA LEU A 231 32.19 -19.64 -16.41
C LEU A 231 33.49 -19.32 -17.15
N GLN A 232 33.54 -19.70 -18.43
CA GLN A 232 34.68 -19.34 -19.28
C GLN A 232 34.80 -17.82 -19.43
N PRO A 233 36.01 -17.27 -19.60
CA PRO A 233 36.23 -15.82 -19.69
C PRO A 233 35.39 -15.10 -20.76
N ILE A 234 35.01 -15.81 -21.84
CA ILE A 234 34.14 -15.28 -22.89
C ILE A 234 32.73 -14.95 -22.37
N TYR A 235 32.18 -15.78 -21.48
CA TYR A 235 30.87 -15.60 -20.88
C TYR A 235 30.88 -14.50 -19.81
N ILE A 236 31.97 -14.40 -19.06
CA ILE A 236 32.21 -13.31 -18.10
C ILE A 236 32.21 -11.95 -18.80
N ARG A 237 33.01 -11.81 -19.87
CA ARG A 237 33.03 -10.59 -20.69
C ARG A 237 31.67 -10.29 -21.29
N ARG A 238 30.96 -11.33 -21.77
CA ARG A 238 29.61 -11.19 -22.33
C ARG A 238 28.65 -10.60 -21.31
N ILE A 239 28.56 -11.16 -20.10
CA ILE A 239 27.70 -10.64 -19.03
C ILE A 239 28.05 -9.18 -18.75
N LYS A 240 29.32 -8.86 -18.48
CA LYS A 240 29.76 -7.50 -18.12
C LYS A 240 29.39 -6.45 -19.17
N GLN A 241 29.55 -6.78 -20.44
CA GLN A 241 29.35 -5.87 -21.57
C GLN A 241 27.90 -5.78 -22.03
N THR A 242 27.02 -6.69 -21.61
CA THR A 242 25.60 -6.65 -21.97
C THR A 242 25.00 -5.31 -21.55
N GLN A 243 24.36 -4.64 -22.51
CA GLN A 243 23.64 -3.39 -22.30
C GLN A 243 22.24 -3.70 -21.76
N LEU A 244 21.89 -3.09 -20.64
CA LEU A 244 20.53 -3.06 -20.12
C LEU A 244 19.90 -1.71 -20.45
N TYR A 245 18.63 -1.75 -20.86
CA TYR A 245 17.87 -0.56 -21.29
C TYR A 245 16.92 -0.11 -20.19
N PHE A 246 16.98 1.17 -19.86
CA PHE A 246 16.25 1.80 -18.77
C PHE A 246 15.41 2.95 -19.29
N ASN A 247 14.18 3.05 -18.78
CA ASN A 247 13.41 4.27 -18.79
C ASN A 247 13.62 4.97 -17.44
N VAL A 248 14.26 6.14 -17.46
CA VAL A 248 14.59 6.91 -16.28
C VAL A 248 13.57 8.03 -16.10
N ILE A 249 12.81 7.99 -15.02
CA ILE A 249 11.94 9.09 -14.63
C ILE A 249 12.80 10.19 -14.00
N ASP A 250 12.79 11.36 -14.63
CA ASP A 250 13.61 12.51 -14.26
C ASP A 250 13.22 13.05 -12.87
N PRO A 251 14.18 13.51 -12.06
CA PRO A 251 13.90 14.09 -10.73
C PRO A 251 12.99 15.33 -10.75
N GLN A 252 12.88 16.04 -11.88
CA GLN A 252 11.98 17.19 -12.08
C GLN A 252 10.52 16.77 -12.29
N THR A 253 10.27 15.49 -12.60
CA THR A 253 8.90 14.97 -12.70
C THR A 253 8.24 15.10 -11.32
N PRO A 254 7.04 15.71 -11.20
CA PRO A 254 6.35 15.81 -9.92
C PRO A 254 6.11 14.44 -9.26
N GLU A 255 6.20 14.34 -7.94
CA GLU A 255 6.10 13.05 -7.23
C GLU A 255 4.77 12.32 -7.50
N LYS A 256 3.65 13.06 -7.54
CA LYS A 256 2.35 12.48 -7.90
C LYS A 256 2.33 11.88 -9.31
N VAL A 257 3.03 12.51 -10.26
CA VAL A 257 3.19 11.99 -11.62
C VAL A 257 4.07 10.73 -11.63
N LYS A 258 5.15 10.69 -10.83
CA LYS A 258 5.97 9.48 -10.67
C LYS A 258 5.13 8.31 -10.16
N PHE A 259 4.28 8.57 -9.16
CA PHE A 259 3.36 7.59 -8.59
C PHE A 259 2.38 7.02 -9.65
N ASP A 260 1.80 7.88 -10.48
CA ASP A 260 0.90 7.43 -11.56
C ASP A 260 1.63 6.63 -12.65
N ILE A 261 2.85 7.04 -13.02
CA ILE A 261 3.70 6.27 -13.93
C ILE A 261 3.97 4.88 -13.33
N PHE A 262 4.25 4.79 -12.03
CA PHE A 262 4.48 3.52 -11.34
C PHE A 262 3.25 2.63 -11.32
N LYS A 263 2.06 3.18 -11.01
CA LYS A 263 0.80 2.43 -11.10
C LYS A 263 0.60 1.84 -12.49
N ARG A 264 0.83 2.64 -13.55
CA ARG A 264 0.63 2.22 -14.95
C ARG A 264 1.61 1.13 -15.39
N ILE A 265 2.89 1.20 -15.01
CA ILE A 265 3.90 0.20 -15.39
C ILE A 265 3.62 -1.16 -14.74
N ASN A 266 3.10 -1.18 -13.51
CA ASN A 266 2.89 -2.40 -12.75
C ASN A 266 1.60 -3.17 -13.07
N THR A 267 0.86 -2.77 -14.11
CA THR A 267 -0.42 -3.39 -14.51
C THR A 267 -0.30 -4.78 -15.14
N GLY A 268 0.90 -5.20 -15.57
CA GLY A 268 1.13 -6.52 -16.19
C GLY A 268 1.43 -7.67 -15.23
N GLY A 269 1.51 -7.42 -13.92
CA GLY A 269 1.83 -8.40 -12.87
C GLY A 269 1.03 -8.18 -11.58
N LYS A 270 1.47 -8.71 -10.42
CA LYS A 270 0.85 -8.35 -9.13
C LYS A 270 1.15 -6.86 -8.85
N SER A 271 0.14 -6.02 -8.97
CA SER A 271 0.27 -4.57 -8.79
C SER A 271 0.81 -4.22 -7.40
N LEU A 272 1.70 -3.21 -7.37
CA LEU A 272 2.12 -2.59 -6.12
C LEU A 272 0.93 -1.83 -5.52
N ASN A 273 0.72 -1.95 -4.21
CA ASN A 273 -0.23 -1.13 -3.48
C ASN A 273 0.33 0.29 -3.25
N ALA A 274 -0.50 1.22 -2.78
CA ALA A 274 -0.09 2.61 -2.59
C ALA A 274 1.12 2.75 -1.64
N GLN A 275 1.18 1.96 -0.56
CA GLN A 275 2.28 2.03 0.40
C GLN A 275 3.60 1.47 -0.15
N GLU A 276 3.56 0.41 -0.96
CA GLU A 276 4.73 -0.12 -1.67
C GLU A 276 5.30 0.91 -2.64
N ILE A 277 4.42 1.63 -3.36
CA ILE A 277 4.84 2.73 -4.25
C ILE A 277 5.45 3.88 -3.44
N ARG A 278 4.84 4.29 -2.32
CA ARG A 278 5.42 5.28 -1.38
C ARG A 278 6.80 4.88 -0.92
N ASN A 279 7.00 3.60 -0.59
CA ASN A 279 8.31 3.12 -0.19
C ASN A 279 9.36 3.25 -1.30
N CYS A 280 9.00 3.04 -2.58
CA CYS A 280 9.91 3.28 -3.70
C CYS A 280 10.33 4.76 -3.84
N LEU A 281 9.40 5.68 -3.58
CA LEU A 281 9.63 7.13 -3.64
C LEU A 281 10.29 7.69 -2.38
N ALA A 282 10.21 6.97 -1.27
CA ALA A 282 10.84 7.34 -0.01
C ALA A 282 12.37 7.32 -0.15
N SER A 283 13.05 8.33 0.40
CA SER A 283 14.52 8.30 0.53
C SER A 283 14.96 7.16 1.45
N LYS A 284 16.21 6.71 1.33
CA LYS A 284 16.78 5.70 2.23
C LYS A 284 16.62 6.05 3.71
N LYS A 285 16.83 7.32 4.07
CA LYS A 285 16.64 7.83 5.43
C LYS A 285 15.20 7.66 5.90
N THR A 286 14.23 8.03 5.07
CA THR A 286 12.80 7.95 5.37
C THR A 286 12.35 6.49 5.52
N ARG A 287 12.78 5.60 4.62
CA ARG A 287 12.46 4.16 4.70
C ARG A 287 12.95 3.55 6.00
N GLU A 288 14.22 3.75 6.33
CA GLU A 288 14.82 3.19 7.54
C GLU A 288 14.20 3.79 8.81
N TYR A 289 13.78 5.05 8.78
CA TYR A 289 13.06 5.70 9.88
C TYR A 289 11.70 5.03 10.14
N ILE A 290 10.84 4.92 9.12
CA ILE A 290 9.51 4.29 9.24
C ILE A 290 9.65 2.81 9.64
N LYS A 291 10.60 2.10 9.04
CA LYS A 291 10.91 0.70 9.34
C LYS A 291 11.35 0.50 10.78
N ARG A 292 12.20 1.38 11.33
CA ARG A 292 12.62 1.32 12.74
C ARG A 292 11.43 1.43 13.69
N MET A 293 10.52 2.36 13.41
CA MET A 293 9.29 2.51 14.21
C MET A 293 8.38 1.27 14.11
N ALA A 294 8.19 0.72 12.89
CA ALA A 294 7.40 -0.48 12.68
C ALA A 294 8.01 -1.76 13.30
N GLN A 295 9.31 -1.73 13.61
CA GLN A 295 10.05 -2.82 14.27
C GLN A 295 10.30 -2.57 15.77
N SER A 296 9.79 -1.46 16.32
CA SER A 296 9.92 -1.17 17.75
C SER A 296 9.23 -2.22 18.61
N GLU A 297 9.79 -2.52 19.79
CA GLU A 297 9.25 -3.52 20.70
C GLU A 297 7.85 -3.13 21.17
N GLU A 298 7.62 -1.84 21.43
CA GLU A 298 6.34 -1.31 21.86
C GLU A 298 5.25 -1.51 20.81
N PHE A 299 5.57 -1.24 19.53
CA PHE A 299 4.63 -1.46 18.43
C PHE A 299 4.32 -2.95 18.25
N LEU A 300 5.35 -3.80 18.20
CA LEU A 300 5.18 -5.24 18.04
C LEU A 300 4.40 -5.85 19.22
N ARG A 301 4.61 -5.35 20.44
CA ARG A 301 3.90 -5.80 21.63
C ARG A 301 2.43 -5.36 21.62
N ALA A 302 2.15 -4.09 21.34
CA ALA A 302 0.78 -3.57 21.29
C ALA A 302 -0.04 -4.19 20.15
N THR A 303 0.60 -4.48 19.01
CA THR A 303 -0.03 -5.11 17.85
C THR A 303 0.07 -6.64 17.85
N LYS A 304 0.76 -7.26 18.83
CA LYS A 304 1.10 -8.70 18.83
C LYS A 304 1.83 -9.16 17.56
N GLY A 305 2.50 -8.24 16.85
CA GLY A 305 3.12 -8.50 15.55
C GLY A 305 2.14 -9.05 14.52
N SER A 306 0.83 -8.79 14.66
CA SER A 306 -0.19 -9.36 13.77
C SER A 306 -0.35 -8.59 12.47
N ILE A 307 0.24 -7.40 12.35
CA ILE A 307 0.19 -6.59 11.13
C ILE A 307 1.29 -7.06 10.18
N SER A 308 0.92 -7.40 8.94
CA SER A 308 1.87 -7.91 7.96
C SER A 308 2.88 -6.86 7.52
N SER A 309 4.12 -7.29 7.34
CA SER A 309 5.17 -6.48 6.71
C SER A 309 5.30 -6.72 5.21
N THR A 310 4.66 -7.77 4.70
CA THR A 310 4.78 -8.26 3.31
C THR A 310 4.32 -7.23 2.30
N ARG A 311 3.13 -6.66 2.52
CA ARG A 311 2.53 -5.61 1.68
C ARG A 311 2.67 -4.23 2.32
N MET A 312 3.57 -4.11 3.30
CA MET A 312 3.90 -2.85 4.01
C MET A 312 2.77 -2.22 4.82
N ALA A 313 1.77 -3.02 5.20
CA ALA A 313 0.70 -2.63 6.11
C ALA A 313 1.24 -2.05 7.44
N ASP A 314 2.31 -2.66 7.97
CA ASP A 314 3.05 -2.18 9.14
C ASP A 314 3.58 -0.73 8.98
N LYS A 315 4.13 -0.41 7.81
CA LYS A 315 4.69 0.91 7.50
C LYS A 315 3.61 1.94 7.21
N GLU A 316 2.51 1.53 6.57
CA GLU A 316 1.37 2.43 6.32
C GLU A 316 0.79 2.94 7.64
N ILE A 317 0.59 2.07 8.62
CA ILE A 317 -0.04 2.47 9.89
C ILE A 317 0.86 3.40 10.71
N VAL A 318 2.18 3.18 10.65
CA VAL A 318 3.18 4.09 11.20
C VAL A 318 3.13 5.44 10.48
N LEU A 319 3.08 5.44 9.14
CA LEU A 319 3.00 6.66 8.35
C LEU A 319 1.72 7.46 8.63
N ARG A 320 0.58 6.77 8.83
CA ARG A 320 -0.68 7.39 9.28
C ARG A 320 -0.51 8.09 10.62
N PHE A 321 0.11 7.46 11.62
CA PHE A 321 0.40 8.13 12.88
C PHE A 321 1.25 9.40 12.67
N ILE A 322 2.34 9.29 11.90
CA ILE A 322 3.22 10.42 11.61
C ILE A 322 2.45 11.57 10.96
N ALA A 323 1.63 11.27 9.94
CA ALA A 323 0.85 12.26 9.20
C ALA A 323 -0.07 13.07 10.15
N PHE A 324 -0.82 12.39 11.01
CA PHE A 324 -1.72 13.05 11.96
C PHE A 324 -0.97 13.73 13.11
N TYR A 325 0.18 13.21 13.53
CA TYR A 325 1.04 13.92 14.49
C TYR A 325 1.53 15.25 13.90
N LEU A 326 2.03 15.25 12.66
CA LEU A 326 2.50 16.47 12.01
C LEU A 326 1.35 17.47 11.81
N LEU A 327 0.16 16.99 11.45
CA LEU A 327 -1.05 17.80 11.34
C LEU A 327 -1.41 18.47 12.68
N ASP A 328 -1.49 17.68 13.75
CA ASP A 328 -1.87 18.17 15.09
C ASP A 328 -0.88 19.19 15.66
N ASN A 329 0.39 19.07 15.29
CA ASN A 329 1.46 19.97 15.74
C ASN A 329 1.74 21.11 14.76
N GLY A 330 0.92 21.29 13.72
CA GLY A 330 1.04 22.40 12.77
C GLY A 330 2.31 22.38 11.91
N LEU A 331 2.88 21.19 11.69
CA LEU A 331 4.11 20.98 10.91
C LEU A 331 3.85 20.76 9.42
N LEU A 332 2.58 20.56 9.04
CA LEU A 332 2.15 20.49 7.63
C LEU A 332 1.48 21.80 7.21
N ASN A 333 1.54 22.09 5.91
CA ASN A 333 0.80 23.20 5.27
C ASN A 333 -0.70 22.88 5.12
N ARG A 334 -1.30 22.27 6.13
CA ARG A 334 -2.70 21.83 6.18
C ARG A 334 -3.20 22.02 7.60
N LYS A 335 -4.40 22.60 7.75
CA LYS A 335 -5.01 22.84 9.08
C LYS A 335 -5.84 21.67 9.59
N GLU A 336 -6.45 20.90 8.69
CA GLU A 336 -7.35 19.80 9.01
C GLU A 336 -7.31 18.73 7.94
N TYR A 337 -7.67 17.50 8.31
CA TYR A 337 -7.83 16.40 7.36
C TYR A 337 -9.21 16.49 6.68
N ARG A 338 -9.24 16.54 5.35
CA ARG A 338 -10.46 16.71 4.54
C ARG A 338 -10.77 15.50 3.66
N GLY A 339 -10.24 14.32 4.01
CA GLY A 339 -10.31 13.14 3.15
C GLY A 339 -9.08 13.04 2.24
N GLY A 340 -9.10 12.04 1.36
CA GLY A 340 -7.97 11.72 0.49
C GLY A 340 -6.76 11.21 1.27
N MET A 341 -6.91 10.06 1.94
CA MET A 341 -5.86 9.47 2.78
C MET A 341 -4.57 9.27 1.98
N ASP A 342 -4.66 8.78 0.73
CA ASP A 342 -3.49 8.55 -0.09
C ASP A 342 -2.68 9.82 -0.33
N ALA A 343 -3.32 10.88 -0.82
CA ALA A 343 -2.66 12.17 -1.04
C ALA A 343 -2.10 12.74 0.27
N PHE A 344 -2.78 12.53 1.40
CA PHE A 344 -2.30 12.99 2.70
C PHE A 344 -1.04 12.25 3.18
N LEU A 345 -0.94 10.95 2.92
CA LEU A 345 0.25 10.16 3.20
C LEU A 345 1.39 10.48 2.22
N ASP A 346 1.08 10.81 0.97
CA ASP A 346 2.07 11.25 -0.03
C ASP A 346 2.70 12.60 0.39
N ASP A 347 1.87 13.59 0.77
CA ASP A 347 2.35 14.87 1.31
C ASP A 347 3.24 14.68 2.56
N THR A 348 2.89 13.70 3.40
CA THR A 348 3.66 13.35 4.60
C THR A 348 5.01 12.73 4.23
N LEU A 349 5.05 11.88 3.21
CA LEU A 349 6.28 11.28 2.72
C LEU A 349 7.24 12.36 2.17
N ASP A 350 6.72 13.32 1.42
CA ASP A 350 7.49 14.45 0.90
C ASP A 350 8.09 15.31 2.01
N TYR A 351 7.32 15.56 3.07
CA TYR A 351 7.83 16.22 4.27
C TYR A 351 8.98 15.42 4.90
N LEU A 352 8.83 14.11 5.08
CA LEU A 352 9.86 13.26 5.68
C LEU A 352 11.12 13.15 4.82
N ASN A 353 10.98 13.13 3.49
CA ASN A 353 12.12 13.16 2.56
C ASN A 353 12.91 14.47 2.68
N SER A 354 12.25 15.59 2.96
CA SER A 354 12.88 16.92 3.02
C SER A 354 13.32 17.34 4.43
N VAL A 355 12.83 16.70 5.50
CA VAL A 355 13.11 17.13 6.87
C VAL A 355 14.57 16.91 7.27
N LYS A 356 15.24 18.01 7.63
CA LYS A 356 16.64 18.02 8.10
C LYS A 356 16.76 18.02 9.61
N ASN A 357 15.74 18.52 10.31
CA ASN A 357 15.76 18.60 11.77
C ASN A 357 15.55 17.21 12.39
N VAL A 358 16.62 16.65 12.97
CA VAL A 358 16.61 15.34 13.61
C VAL A 358 15.76 15.34 14.88
N GLN A 359 15.63 16.47 15.58
CA GLN A 359 14.84 16.54 16.80
C GLN A 359 13.36 16.25 16.53
N ILE A 360 12.81 16.79 15.43
CA ILE A 360 11.42 16.51 15.03
C ILE A 360 11.20 15.01 14.83
N LEU A 361 12.15 14.33 14.19
CA LEU A 361 12.08 12.88 13.97
C LEU A 361 12.17 12.10 15.28
N ASN A 362 13.04 12.51 16.20
CA ASN A 362 13.15 11.88 17.52
C ASN A 362 11.89 12.09 18.36
N ASP A 363 11.29 13.28 18.31
CA ASP A 363 10.05 13.60 19.03
C ASP A 363 8.88 12.75 18.51
N ILE A 364 8.73 12.64 17.19
CA ILE A 364 7.72 11.77 16.57
C ILE A 364 7.90 10.32 17.01
N GLU A 365 9.14 9.81 16.96
CA GLU A 365 9.45 8.42 17.33
C GLU A 365 9.17 8.15 18.81
N THR A 366 9.58 9.06 19.70
CA THR A 366 9.33 8.97 21.14
C THR A 366 7.83 9.01 21.45
N ASN A 367 7.08 9.88 20.79
CA ASN A 367 5.63 9.97 20.97
C ASN A 367 4.91 8.73 20.41
N PHE A 368 5.40 8.17 19.31
CA PHE A 368 4.87 6.92 18.77
C PHE A 368 5.08 5.74 19.72
N THR A 369 6.31 5.54 20.22
CA THR A 369 6.60 4.45 21.16
C THR A 369 5.82 4.62 22.46
N ASN A 370 5.71 5.85 22.97
CA ASN A 370 4.85 6.17 24.12
C ASN A 370 3.38 5.80 23.87
N ALA A 371 2.83 6.14 22.71
CA ALA A 371 1.46 5.77 22.35
C ALA A 371 1.23 4.27 22.29
N MET A 372 2.18 3.52 21.72
CA MET A 372 2.12 2.06 21.64
C MET A 372 2.19 1.43 23.03
N TYR A 373 3.12 1.91 23.87
CA TYR A 373 3.27 1.44 25.24
C TYR A 373 2.00 1.72 26.06
N ASN A 374 1.47 2.94 26.01
CA ASN A 374 0.25 3.32 26.71
C ASN A 374 -0.97 2.52 26.24
N ALA A 375 -1.08 2.24 24.94
CA ALA A 375 -2.16 1.40 24.40
C ALA A 375 -2.05 -0.03 24.95
N TYR A 376 -0.84 -0.58 25.03
CA TYR A 376 -0.64 -1.90 25.62
C TYR A 376 -0.90 -1.92 27.13
N LEU A 377 -0.52 -0.88 27.88
CA LEU A 377 -0.84 -0.78 29.31
C LEU A 377 -2.35 -0.82 29.56
N LEU A 378 -3.12 -0.08 28.76
CA LEU A 378 -4.56 0.06 28.95
C LEU A 378 -5.37 -1.13 28.44
N PHE A 379 -4.94 -1.79 27.36
CA PHE A 379 -5.74 -2.80 26.65
C PHE A 379 -5.04 -4.14 26.46
N GLY A 380 -3.78 -4.28 26.89
CA GLY A 380 -2.98 -5.48 26.72
C GLY A 380 -2.92 -5.95 25.27
N GLU A 381 -3.13 -7.26 25.06
CA GLU A 381 -3.17 -7.86 23.71
C GLU A 381 -4.40 -7.43 22.88
N ARG A 382 -5.41 -6.79 23.50
CA ARG A 382 -6.60 -6.27 22.81
C ARG A 382 -6.43 -4.84 22.31
N ALA A 383 -5.25 -4.23 22.51
CA ALA A 383 -4.95 -2.90 21.99
C ALA A 383 -5.29 -2.82 20.49
N PHE A 384 -6.00 -1.76 20.12
CA PHE A 384 -6.41 -1.46 18.74
C PHE A 384 -7.36 -2.47 18.08
N ARG A 385 -8.02 -3.34 18.86
CA ARG A 385 -8.91 -4.37 18.31
C ARG A 385 -10.36 -4.14 18.71
N LYS A 386 -11.25 -4.26 17.72
CA LYS A 386 -12.70 -4.44 17.91
C LYS A 386 -13.04 -5.92 18.04
N THR A 387 -12.37 -6.76 17.24
CA THR A 387 -12.52 -8.22 17.20
C THR A 387 -11.16 -8.91 17.40
N ASN A 388 -10.80 -9.90 16.59
CA ASN A 388 -9.50 -10.58 16.67
C ASN A 388 -8.40 -9.84 15.90
N PHE A 389 -8.77 -9.03 14.91
CA PHE A 389 -7.86 -8.29 14.05
C PHE A 389 -7.73 -6.82 14.47
N ILE A 390 -6.63 -6.18 14.06
CA ILE A 390 -6.40 -4.76 14.30
C ILE A 390 -7.41 -3.95 13.47
N ASN A 391 -8.05 -2.96 14.08
CA ASN A 391 -8.87 -2.00 13.37
C ASN A 391 -8.04 -0.73 13.08
N LYS A 392 -7.85 -0.40 11.79
CA LYS A 392 -7.01 0.75 11.36
C LYS A 392 -7.48 2.08 11.97
N SER A 393 -8.79 2.34 12.01
CA SER A 393 -9.36 3.57 12.59
C SER A 393 -9.13 3.66 14.09
N LEU A 394 -9.33 2.53 14.79
CA LEU A 394 -9.11 2.45 16.22
C LEU A 394 -7.64 2.65 16.57
N PHE A 395 -6.72 2.03 15.81
CA PHE A 395 -5.29 2.26 15.94
C PHE A 395 -4.94 3.75 15.83
N LEU A 396 -5.42 4.39 14.76
CA LEU A 396 -5.11 5.79 14.50
C LEU A 396 -5.64 6.70 15.61
N ALA A 397 -6.90 6.54 15.99
CA ALA A 397 -7.54 7.38 17.01
C ALA A 397 -6.89 7.20 18.40
N MET A 398 -6.60 5.96 18.78
CA MET A 398 -5.95 5.67 20.06
C MET A 398 -4.52 6.19 20.08
N SER A 399 -3.72 5.90 19.06
CA SER A 399 -2.32 6.34 19.02
C SER A 399 -2.18 7.86 19.00
N ARG A 400 -3.00 8.55 18.19
CA ARG A 400 -3.08 10.03 18.14
C ARG A 400 -3.51 10.65 19.47
N THR A 401 -4.22 9.92 20.32
CA THR A 401 -4.64 10.40 21.65
C THR A 401 -3.59 10.09 22.72
N LEU A 402 -3.12 8.84 22.75
CA LEU A 402 -2.33 8.27 23.84
C LEU A 402 -0.89 8.78 23.89
N TYR A 403 -0.35 9.30 22.78
CA TYR A 403 1.02 9.84 22.78
C TYR A 403 1.21 11.01 23.76
N LYS A 404 0.13 11.71 24.12
CA LYS A 404 0.15 12.90 24.99
C LYS A 404 0.19 12.59 26.48
N TYR A 405 0.01 11.33 26.87
CA TYR A 405 -0.13 10.93 28.26
C TYR A 405 1.16 10.28 28.78
N ASP A 406 1.47 10.54 30.05
CA ASP A 406 2.61 9.95 30.75
C ASP A 406 2.27 8.53 31.20
N SER A 407 3.11 7.57 30.83
CA SER A 407 2.86 6.14 31.09
C SER A 407 2.86 5.77 32.56
N ASN A 408 3.62 6.48 33.41
CA ASN A 408 3.65 6.20 34.84
C ASN A 408 2.29 6.54 35.47
N LYS A 409 1.71 7.69 35.08
CA LYS A 409 0.38 8.10 35.54
C LYS A 409 -0.71 7.10 35.14
N ILE A 410 -0.63 6.56 33.92
CA ILE A 410 -1.56 5.53 33.46
C ILE A 410 -1.47 4.28 34.33
N SER A 411 -0.24 3.79 34.57
CA SER A 411 -0.02 2.56 35.32
C SER A 411 -0.46 2.64 36.79
N GLU A 412 -0.43 3.82 37.40
CA GLU A 412 -0.81 4.03 38.80
C GLU A 412 -2.34 4.05 39.02
N GLN A 413 -3.12 4.34 37.97
CA GLN A 413 -4.57 4.54 38.10
C GLN A 413 -5.37 3.22 38.12
N HIS A 414 -4.80 2.11 37.64
CA HIS A 414 -5.46 0.80 37.55
C HIS A 414 -6.87 0.85 36.94
N ILE A 415 -6.98 1.50 35.77
CA ILE A 415 -8.23 1.80 35.06
C ILE A 415 -8.47 0.91 33.83
N GLU A 416 -7.61 -0.06 33.57
CA GLU A 416 -7.58 -0.90 32.38
C GLU A 416 -8.96 -1.52 32.11
N GLN A 417 -9.52 -2.19 33.12
CA GLN A 417 -10.83 -2.84 33.00
C GLN A 417 -11.99 -1.84 32.77
N LYS A 418 -11.90 -0.63 33.35
CA LYS A 418 -12.95 0.40 33.21
C LYS A 418 -12.94 0.98 31.81
N ILE A 419 -11.76 1.32 31.30
CA ILE A 419 -11.59 1.85 29.94
C ILE A 419 -11.99 0.79 28.91
N GLU A 420 -11.57 -0.47 29.09
CA GLU A 420 -11.92 -1.55 28.16
C GLU A 420 -13.45 -1.75 28.09
N ASN A 421 -14.13 -1.77 29.23
CA ASN A 421 -15.59 -1.89 29.28
C ASN A 421 -16.27 -0.67 28.64
N ALA A 422 -15.77 0.54 28.91
CA ALA A 422 -16.31 1.76 28.31
C ALA A 422 -16.13 1.78 26.79
N LEU A 423 -14.99 1.32 26.28
CA LEU A 423 -14.74 1.22 24.84
C LEU A 423 -15.72 0.24 24.21
N LYS A 424 -15.93 -0.91 24.85
CA LYS A 424 -16.90 -1.90 24.40
C LYS A 424 -18.33 -1.34 24.38
N GLU A 425 -18.74 -0.63 25.42
CA GLU A 425 -20.05 0.04 25.48
C GLU A 425 -20.23 1.08 24.36
N GLU A 426 -19.20 1.88 24.05
CA GLU A 426 -19.25 2.79 22.90
C GLU A 426 -19.37 2.01 21.58
N ILE A 427 -18.61 0.93 21.38
CA ILE A 427 -18.68 0.12 20.16
C ILE A 427 -20.07 -0.50 19.97
N ASP A 428 -20.69 -0.98 21.06
CA ASP A 428 -21.96 -1.71 21.02
C ASP A 428 -23.17 -0.77 20.93
N ASN A 429 -23.13 0.39 21.62
CA ASN A 429 -24.30 1.26 21.76
C ASN A 429 -24.23 2.53 20.90
N ASN A 430 -23.05 2.99 20.47
CA ASN A 430 -22.90 4.19 19.65
C ASN A 430 -22.81 3.81 18.17
N THR A 431 -23.97 3.73 17.50
CA THR A 431 -24.06 3.33 16.10
C THR A 431 -23.20 4.19 15.17
N LYS A 432 -23.06 5.50 15.45
CA LYS A 432 -22.22 6.40 14.64
C LYS A 432 -20.74 6.02 14.75
N PHE A 433 -20.28 5.76 15.97
CA PHE A 433 -18.90 5.34 16.22
C PHE A 433 -18.62 3.94 15.66
N SER A 434 -19.53 2.98 15.89
CA SER A 434 -19.40 1.63 15.37
C SER A 434 -19.35 1.61 13.84
N ASN A 435 -20.16 2.44 13.18
CA ASN A 435 -20.13 2.61 11.72
C ASN A 435 -18.82 3.27 11.26
N ALA A 436 -18.34 4.32 11.93
CA ALA A 436 -17.08 4.99 11.59
C ALA A 436 -15.84 4.07 11.76
N LEU A 437 -15.93 3.04 12.60
CA LEU A 437 -14.90 2.01 12.73
C LEU A 437 -14.95 0.95 11.62
N SER A 438 -16.11 0.72 11.00
CA SER A 438 -16.34 -0.42 10.12
C SER A 438 -16.66 -0.05 8.67
N MET A 439 -16.90 1.23 8.37
CA MET A 439 -17.24 1.72 7.04
C MET A 439 -16.49 3.00 6.72
N ALA A 440 -16.05 3.16 5.47
CA ALA A 440 -15.50 4.41 4.95
C ALA A 440 -14.48 5.05 5.92
N THR A 441 -13.55 4.24 6.42
CA THR A 441 -12.68 4.58 7.55
C THR A 441 -11.63 5.64 7.22
N ASN A 442 -11.42 5.90 5.93
CA ASN A 442 -10.54 6.95 5.42
C ASN A 442 -11.29 8.29 5.21
N ASP A 443 -12.63 8.33 5.27
CA ASP A 443 -13.40 9.55 5.12
C ASP A 443 -13.13 10.53 6.27
N ALA A 444 -13.11 11.84 5.96
CA ALA A 444 -12.78 12.88 6.92
C ALA A 444 -13.71 12.86 8.14
N ARG A 445 -15.01 12.66 7.91
CA ARG A 445 -16.02 12.67 8.96
C ARG A 445 -15.87 11.45 9.86
N ASN A 446 -15.62 10.27 9.29
CA ASN A 446 -15.45 9.06 10.09
C ASN A 446 -14.17 9.10 10.91
N VAL A 447 -13.06 9.59 10.34
CA VAL A 447 -11.81 9.83 11.08
C VAL A 447 -12.05 10.78 12.26
N ASP A 448 -12.80 11.87 12.07
CA ASP A 448 -13.11 12.82 13.14
C ASP A 448 -14.05 12.23 14.21
N ILE A 449 -15.09 11.48 13.80
CA ILE A 449 -15.99 10.78 14.73
C ILE A 449 -15.20 9.80 15.59
N THR A 450 -14.37 8.94 14.98
CA THR A 450 -13.57 7.97 15.72
C THR A 450 -12.59 8.67 16.65
N PHE A 451 -11.84 9.66 16.17
CA PHE A 451 -10.88 10.39 16.98
C PHE A 451 -11.53 11.13 18.15
N SER A 452 -12.60 11.89 17.90
CA SER A 452 -13.28 12.65 18.95
C SER A 452 -13.94 11.76 20.01
N THR A 453 -14.44 10.58 19.62
CA THR A 453 -15.06 9.62 20.55
C THR A 453 -14.00 8.97 21.44
N ILE A 454 -12.92 8.46 20.84
CA ILE A 454 -11.79 7.88 21.59
C ILE A 454 -11.11 8.90 22.49
N LYS A 455 -10.91 10.13 21.99
CA LYS A 455 -10.35 11.22 22.78
C LYS A 455 -11.19 11.52 24.02
N LYS A 456 -12.50 11.72 23.86
CA LYS A 456 -13.41 11.96 24.99
C LYS A 456 -13.43 10.80 25.99
N LEU A 457 -13.43 9.56 25.48
CA LEU A 457 -13.40 8.37 26.32
C LEU A 457 -12.13 8.32 27.16
N LEU A 458 -10.96 8.47 26.54
CA LEU A 458 -9.68 8.42 27.24
C LEU A 458 -9.51 9.60 28.21
N GLU A 459 -9.87 10.82 27.81
CA GLU A 459 -9.83 12.01 28.66
C GLU A 459 -10.70 11.85 29.91
N ARG A 460 -11.84 11.16 29.84
CA ARG A 460 -12.73 10.92 30.99
C ARG A 460 -12.08 10.11 32.11
N TYR A 461 -11.11 9.25 31.78
CA TYR A 461 -10.49 8.34 32.73
C TYR A 461 -9.04 8.70 33.07
N LEU A 462 -8.36 9.46 32.19
CA LEU A 462 -6.95 9.81 32.33
C LEU A 462 -6.71 11.22 32.91
N LEU A 463 -7.73 12.08 32.90
CA LEU A 463 -7.74 13.38 33.59
C LEU A 463 -8.51 13.26 34.91
#